data_AF-A0A0F9DMR1-F1
#
_entry.id   AF-A0A0F9DMR1-F1
#
_cell.length_a   1.000
_cell.length_b   1.000
_cell.length_c   1.000
_cell.angle_alpha   90.00
_cell.angle_beta   90.00
_cell.angle_gamma   90.00
#
_symmetry.space_group_name_H-M   'P 1'
#
loop_
_entity.id
_entity.type
_entity.pdbx_description
1 polymer ?
#
loop_
_entity_poly.entity_id
_entity_poly.type
_entity_poly.pdbx_seq_one_letter_code
_entity_poly.pdbx_strand_id
1 'polypeptide(L)'
;MPVQSPYNELMDMYFSVELEDTVDPATGERVLDWDSFFAQREAITSAIPADDKGRWDTFLLRNTASMMQVYKETSETYFRKYNGLWDKSLEAYSAEEQQLINEYLYLERTGQQLDRQIIIKETVSERDGNKLISSFRSSVAVERKALRYANPHLDAWLFYWGKTSTFVSLTGEETYRNLAKQTGRIID
;
A
#
# COMPACT_ATOMS: atom_id res chain seq x y z
N MET A 1 12.91 13.55 -36.32
CA MET A 1 13.18 12.90 -35.03
C MET A 1 13.13 11.39 -35.27
N PRO A 2 14.09 10.59 -34.78
CA PRO A 2 13.99 9.15 -34.91
C PRO A 2 12.76 8.67 -34.13
N VAL A 3 11.89 7.92 -34.77
CA VAL A 3 10.72 7.31 -34.12
C VAL A 3 11.27 6.28 -33.15
N GLN A 4 11.18 6.53 -31.84
CA GLN A 4 11.49 5.51 -30.83
C GLN A 4 10.57 4.31 -31.10
N SER A 5 11.14 3.11 -31.12
CA SER A 5 10.34 1.88 -31.16
C SER A 5 9.38 1.89 -29.96
N PRO A 6 8.09 1.52 -30.12
CA PRO A 6 7.13 1.47 -29.02
C PRO A 6 7.62 0.69 -27.80
N TYR A 7 8.48 -0.31 -28.03
CA TYR A 7 9.13 -1.08 -26.97
C TYR A 7 10.08 -0.23 -26.10
N ASN A 8 10.87 0.65 -26.71
CA ASN A 8 11.77 1.54 -25.97
C ASN A 8 11.00 2.61 -25.19
N GLU A 9 9.88 3.09 -25.74
CA GLU A 9 9.01 4.03 -25.03
C GLU A 9 8.42 3.40 -23.76
N LEU A 10 7.96 2.15 -23.83
CA LEU A 10 7.47 1.42 -22.66
C LEU A 10 8.58 1.13 -21.62
N MET A 11 9.82 0.93 -22.06
CA MET A 11 10.98 0.84 -21.15
C MET A 11 11.21 2.15 -20.41
N ASP A 12 11.25 3.26 -21.14
CA ASP A 12 11.46 4.59 -20.57
C ASP A 12 10.33 4.93 -19.59
N MET A 13 9.08 4.65 -19.95
CA MET A 13 7.91 4.81 -19.06
C MET A 13 8.06 3.99 -17.78
N TYR A 14 8.50 2.73 -17.86
CA TYR A 14 8.62 1.85 -16.69
C TYR A 14 9.60 2.39 -15.63
N PHE A 15 10.73 2.94 -16.07
CA PHE A 15 11.73 3.52 -15.16
C PHE A 15 11.41 4.97 -14.76
N SER A 16 10.53 5.64 -15.50
CA SER A 16 10.04 6.98 -15.16
C SER A 16 8.92 6.96 -14.12
N VAL A 17 8.37 5.79 -13.76
CA VAL A 17 7.42 5.68 -12.64
C VAL A 17 8.14 6.02 -11.35
N GLU A 18 7.75 7.15 -10.75
CA GLU A 18 8.26 7.62 -9.46
C GLU A 18 7.42 7.07 -8.31
N LEU A 19 8.07 6.90 -7.16
CA LEU A 19 7.40 6.51 -5.93
C LEU A 19 6.90 7.78 -5.24
N GLU A 20 5.59 7.90 -5.09
CA GLU A 20 4.94 9.07 -4.51
C GLU A 20 4.59 8.86 -3.03
N ASP A 21 4.32 9.96 -2.32
CA ASP A 21 3.77 9.90 -0.96
C ASP A 21 2.25 9.74 -0.99
N THR A 22 1.73 8.97 -0.04
CA THR A 22 0.31 8.87 0.30
C THR A 22 0.12 8.97 1.81
N VAL A 23 -1.12 8.89 2.27
CA VAL A 23 -1.47 8.93 3.69
C VAL A 23 -2.04 7.59 4.10
N ASP A 24 -1.51 7.01 5.17
CA ASP A 24 -2.06 5.79 5.75
C ASP A 24 -3.43 6.10 6.39
N PRO A 25 -4.53 5.45 5.95
CA PRO A 25 -5.87 5.76 6.44
C PRO A 25 -6.11 5.36 7.88
N ALA A 26 -5.26 4.51 8.49
CA ALA A 26 -5.36 4.12 9.89
C ALA A 26 -4.62 5.09 10.82
N THR A 27 -3.42 5.52 10.45
CA THR A 27 -2.56 6.37 11.32
C THR A 27 -2.59 7.85 10.95
N GLY A 28 -2.90 8.19 9.71
CA GLY A 28 -2.76 9.53 9.15
C GLY A 28 -1.31 9.91 8.82
N GLU A 29 -0.37 8.98 8.91
CA GLU A 29 1.04 9.24 8.61
C GLU A 29 1.29 9.24 7.11
N ARG A 30 2.28 10.03 6.67
CA ARG A 30 2.76 9.98 5.29
C ARG A 30 3.62 8.75 5.08
N VAL A 31 3.29 7.98 4.05
CA VAL A 31 3.97 6.75 3.68
C VAL A 31 4.17 6.70 2.17
N LEU A 32 5.16 5.95 1.71
CA LEU A 32 5.40 5.75 0.27
C LEU A 32 4.30 4.87 -0.34
N ASP A 33 3.71 5.32 -1.45
CA ASP A 33 2.64 4.63 -2.19
C ASP A 33 3.21 3.56 -3.12
N TRP A 34 3.65 2.47 -2.50
CA TRP A 34 4.14 1.31 -3.21
C TRP A 34 3.06 0.62 -4.05
N ASP A 35 1.79 0.72 -3.65
CA ASP A 35 0.71 0.04 -4.37
C ASP A 35 0.47 0.68 -5.73
N SER A 36 0.34 2.02 -5.78
CA SER A 36 0.23 2.77 -7.04
C SER A 36 1.48 2.60 -7.90
N PHE A 37 2.68 2.67 -7.29
CA PHE A 37 3.94 2.48 -8.00
C PHE A 37 4.01 1.13 -8.73
N PHE A 38 3.67 0.03 -8.06
CA PHE A 38 3.68 -1.29 -8.69
C PHE A 38 2.52 -1.48 -9.66
N ALA A 39 1.34 -0.92 -9.38
CA ALA A 39 0.19 -1.00 -10.29
C ALA A 39 0.48 -0.31 -11.64
N GLN A 40 1.11 0.87 -11.64
CA GLN A 40 1.51 1.56 -12.87
C GLN A 40 2.53 0.74 -13.68
N ARG A 41 3.54 0.18 -13.01
CA ARG A 41 4.55 -0.70 -13.64
C ARG A 41 3.96 -1.99 -14.19
N GLU A 42 2.96 -2.54 -13.53
CA GLU A 42 2.22 -3.73 -13.97
C GLU A 42 1.36 -3.43 -15.20
N ALA A 43 0.72 -2.26 -15.26
CA ALA A 43 -0.03 -1.80 -16.43
C ALA A 43 0.89 -1.64 -17.66
N ILE A 44 2.07 -1.02 -17.48
CA ILE A 44 3.09 -0.90 -18.54
C ILE A 44 3.55 -2.29 -18.99
N THR A 45 3.86 -3.17 -18.04
CA THR A 45 4.27 -4.55 -18.34
C THR A 45 3.17 -5.26 -19.13
N SER A 46 1.91 -5.08 -18.78
CA SER A 46 0.76 -5.71 -19.45
C SER A 46 0.53 -5.20 -20.86
N ALA A 47 0.93 -3.95 -21.15
CA ALA A 47 0.87 -3.36 -22.48
C ALA A 47 1.95 -3.88 -23.46
N ILE A 48 2.98 -4.59 -22.95
CA ILE A 48 4.02 -5.19 -23.79
C ILE A 48 3.42 -6.29 -24.68
N PRO A 49 3.62 -6.24 -26.02
CA PRO A 49 3.16 -7.29 -26.93
C PRO A 49 3.68 -8.68 -26.53
N ALA A 50 2.87 -9.72 -26.74
CA ALA A 50 3.22 -11.09 -26.36
C ALA A 50 4.55 -11.55 -26.95
N ASP A 51 4.83 -11.17 -28.21
CA ASP A 51 6.07 -11.53 -28.92
C ASP A 51 7.33 -10.92 -28.28
N ASP A 52 7.18 -9.79 -27.56
CA ASP A 52 8.28 -9.07 -26.90
C ASP A 52 8.42 -9.41 -25.41
N LYS A 53 7.51 -10.22 -24.83
CA LYS A 53 7.51 -10.56 -23.39
C LYS A 53 8.80 -11.22 -22.93
N GLY A 54 9.33 -12.18 -23.68
CA GLY A 54 10.57 -12.86 -23.28
C GLY A 54 11.78 -11.90 -23.22
N ARG A 55 11.83 -10.92 -24.12
CA ARG A 55 12.85 -9.87 -24.11
C ARG A 55 12.66 -8.92 -22.92
N TRP A 56 11.41 -8.55 -22.64
CA TRP A 56 11.03 -7.74 -21.48
C TRP A 56 11.41 -8.40 -20.14
N ASP A 57 11.11 -9.69 -19.96
CA ASP A 57 11.42 -10.42 -18.73
C ASP A 57 12.94 -10.51 -18.50
N THR A 58 13.70 -10.75 -19.57
CA THR A 58 15.17 -10.72 -19.53
C THR A 58 15.69 -9.34 -19.13
N PHE A 59 15.07 -8.29 -19.65
CA PHE A 59 15.42 -6.92 -19.30
C PHE A 59 15.11 -6.60 -17.84
N LEU A 60 13.93 -6.97 -17.33
CA LEU A 60 13.58 -6.77 -15.92
C LEU A 60 14.53 -7.54 -14.99
N LEU A 61 14.83 -8.80 -15.30
CA LEU A 61 15.73 -9.63 -14.50
C LEU A 61 17.14 -9.03 -14.37
N ARG A 62 17.63 -8.38 -15.43
CA ARG A 62 18.96 -7.73 -15.43
C ARG A 62 18.99 -6.41 -14.68
N ASN A 63 17.88 -5.68 -14.65
CA ASN A 63 17.83 -4.30 -14.17
C ASN A 63 17.07 -4.15 -12.84
N THR A 64 16.50 -5.22 -12.30
CA THR A 64 15.75 -5.21 -11.02
C THR A 64 16.55 -5.93 -9.95
N ALA A 65 16.76 -5.28 -8.81
CA ALA A 65 17.38 -5.92 -7.66
C ALA A 65 16.50 -7.07 -7.14
N SER A 66 17.10 -8.19 -6.73
CA SER A 66 16.35 -9.35 -6.23
C SER A 66 15.44 -9.01 -5.05
N MET A 67 15.86 -8.08 -4.18
CA MET A 67 15.02 -7.60 -3.08
C MET A 67 13.77 -6.84 -3.53
N MET A 68 13.83 -6.15 -4.67
CA MET A 68 12.65 -5.50 -5.26
C MET A 68 11.65 -6.53 -5.78
N GLN A 69 12.13 -7.66 -6.29
CA GLN A 69 11.24 -8.77 -6.68
C GLN A 69 10.53 -9.38 -5.47
N VAL A 70 11.27 -9.64 -4.39
CA VAL A 70 10.68 -10.12 -3.13
C VAL A 70 9.65 -9.12 -2.59
N TYR A 71 9.96 -7.81 -2.63
CA TYR A 71 9.02 -6.79 -2.22
C TYR A 71 7.76 -6.81 -3.10
N LYS A 72 7.92 -6.86 -4.43
CA LYS A 72 6.79 -6.92 -5.37
C LYS A 72 5.87 -8.10 -5.07
N GLU A 73 6.44 -9.31 -4.98
CA GLU A 73 5.70 -10.55 -4.67
C GLU A 73 4.99 -10.45 -3.32
N THR A 74 5.66 -9.89 -2.31
CA THR A 74 5.08 -9.62 -0.98
C THR A 74 3.93 -8.61 -1.07
N SER A 75 4.10 -7.55 -1.87
CA SER A 75 3.10 -6.50 -2.03
C SER A 75 1.83 -7.06 -2.67
N GLU A 76 1.97 -7.82 -3.75
CA GLU A 76 0.86 -8.48 -4.46
C GLU A 76 0.15 -9.52 -3.59
N THR A 77 0.92 -10.33 -2.85
CA THR A 77 0.37 -11.42 -2.03
C THR A 77 -0.33 -10.91 -0.76
N TYR A 78 0.29 -9.93 -0.10
CA TYR A 78 -0.05 -9.53 1.26
C TYR A 78 -0.44 -8.04 1.38
N PHE A 79 0.39 -7.11 0.90
CA PHE A 79 0.20 -5.70 1.23
C PHE A 79 -0.99 -5.05 0.55
N ARG A 80 -1.24 -5.31 -0.74
CA ARG A 80 -2.40 -4.72 -1.46
C ARG A 80 -3.72 -5.03 -0.74
N LYS A 81 -3.90 -6.28 -0.28
CA LYS A 81 -5.08 -6.71 0.48
C LYS A 81 -5.15 -6.04 1.85
N TYR A 82 -4.02 -5.93 2.54
CA TYR A 82 -3.93 -5.28 3.85
C TYR A 82 -4.22 -3.77 3.76
N ASN A 83 -3.66 -3.11 2.76
CA ASN A 83 -3.83 -1.69 2.53
C ASN A 83 -5.26 -1.40 2.10
N GLY A 84 -5.84 -2.19 1.20
CA GLY A 84 -7.23 -2.10 0.70
C GLY A 84 -8.33 -2.43 1.71
N LEU A 85 -8.01 -2.80 2.95
CA LEU A 85 -9.04 -2.99 3.99
C LEU A 85 -9.83 -1.71 4.29
N TRP A 86 -9.24 -0.54 4.04
CA TRP A 86 -9.92 0.73 4.27
C TRP A 86 -11.17 0.89 3.40
N ASP A 87 -11.15 0.43 2.14
CA ASP A 87 -12.32 0.46 1.24
C ASP A 87 -13.49 -0.31 1.86
N LYS A 88 -13.18 -1.48 2.43
CA LYS A 88 -14.18 -2.30 3.13
C LYS A 88 -14.70 -1.62 4.40
N SER A 89 -13.84 -0.98 5.19
CA SER A 89 -14.30 -0.20 6.34
C SER A 89 -15.15 0.99 5.92
N LEU A 90 -14.87 1.60 4.77
CA LEU A 90 -15.58 2.74 4.21
C LEU A 90 -17.01 2.37 3.78
N GLU A 91 -17.22 1.16 3.22
CA GLU A 91 -18.54 0.64 2.85
C GLU A 91 -19.55 0.59 4.02
N ALA A 92 -19.06 0.59 5.26
CA ALA A 92 -19.92 0.56 6.45
C ALA A 92 -20.48 1.94 6.85
N TYR A 93 -20.15 3.01 6.13
CA TYR A 93 -20.61 4.39 6.33
C TYR A 93 -21.63 4.81 5.26
N SER A 94 -22.45 5.83 5.53
CA SER A 94 -23.39 6.38 4.55
C SER A 94 -22.66 7.04 3.38
N ALA A 95 -23.32 7.23 2.23
CA ALA A 95 -22.68 7.85 1.05
C ALA A 95 -22.14 9.26 1.36
N GLU A 96 -22.88 10.02 2.17
CA GLU A 96 -22.50 11.35 2.65
C GLU A 96 -21.26 11.29 3.55
N GLU A 97 -21.23 10.35 4.50
CA GLU A 97 -20.08 10.12 5.37
C GLU A 97 -18.85 9.65 4.58
N GLN A 98 -19.03 8.76 3.60
CA GLN A 98 -17.96 8.30 2.73
C GLN A 98 -17.35 9.46 1.94
N GLN A 99 -18.17 10.39 1.44
CA GLN A 99 -17.69 11.57 0.75
C GLN A 99 -16.85 12.47 1.67
N LEU A 100 -17.29 12.68 2.91
CA LEU A 100 -16.54 13.47 3.90
C LEU A 100 -15.21 12.79 4.30
N ILE A 101 -15.20 11.48 4.48
CA ILE A 101 -13.97 10.71 4.76
C ILE A 101 -12.99 10.86 3.60
N ASN A 102 -13.44 10.65 2.36
CA ASN A 102 -12.60 10.78 1.16
C ASN A 102 -12.06 12.21 0.99
N GLU A 103 -12.91 13.22 1.22
CA GLU A 103 -12.50 14.63 1.21
C GLU A 103 -11.40 14.89 2.25
N TYR A 104 -11.58 14.38 3.48
CA TYR A 104 -10.61 14.53 4.55
C TYR A 104 -9.26 13.89 4.21
N LEU A 105 -9.25 12.63 3.74
CA LEU A 105 -8.03 11.92 3.36
C LEU A 105 -7.30 12.63 2.20
N TYR A 106 -8.03 13.16 1.22
CA TYR A 106 -7.46 13.97 0.15
C TYR A 106 -6.78 15.24 0.68
N LEU A 107 -7.42 15.95 1.61
CA LEU A 107 -6.87 17.16 2.21
C LEU A 107 -5.62 16.85 3.05
N GLU A 108 -5.59 15.74 3.79
CA GLU A 108 -4.38 15.30 4.51
C GLU A 108 -3.22 14.98 3.56
N ARG A 109 -3.51 14.24 2.48
CA ARG A 109 -2.50 13.87 1.48
C ARG A 109 -1.87 15.09 0.83
N THR A 110 -2.69 16.07 0.46
CA THR A 110 -2.21 17.32 -0.14
C THR A 110 -1.56 18.27 0.88
N GLY A 111 -1.62 17.96 2.19
CA GLY A 111 -1.07 18.81 3.25
C GLY A 111 -1.80 20.14 3.42
N GLN A 112 -3.01 20.28 2.86
CA GLN A 112 -3.79 21.50 2.94
C GLN A 112 -4.46 21.60 4.32
N GLN A 113 -3.94 22.48 5.19
CA GLN A 113 -4.60 22.78 6.46
C GLN A 113 -5.71 23.81 6.25
N LEU A 114 -6.92 23.34 5.95
CA LEU A 114 -8.10 24.17 5.75
C LEU A 114 -9.05 24.03 6.94
N ASP A 115 -9.81 25.09 7.23
CA ASP A 115 -10.94 25.07 8.17
C ASP A 115 -11.90 23.91 7.89
N ARG A 116 -11.99 23.51 6.62
CA ARG A 116 -12.77 22.35 6.18
C ARG A 116 -12.34 21.04 6.84
N GLN A 117 -11.04 20.80 7.05
CA GLN A 117 -10.59 19.60 7.77
C GLN A 117 -11.07 19.59 9.22
N ILE A 118 -11.09 20.75 9.88
CA ILE A 118 -11.57 20.89 11.26
C ILE A 118 -13.07 20.58 11.30
N ILE A 119 -13.85 21.12 10.37
CA ILE A 119 -15.28 20.84 10.26
C ILE A 119 -15.53 19.34 10.11
N ILE A 120 -14.81 18.66 9.21
CA ILE A 120 -14.99 17.22 8.99
C ILE A 120 -14.56 16.39 10.23
N LYS A 121 -13.47 16.77 10.91
CA LYS A 121 -13.06 16.12 12.17
C LYS A 121 -14.12 16.23 13.26
N GLU A 122 -14.83 17.36 13.29
CA GLU A 122 -15.87 17.62 14.28
C GLU A 122 -17.21 16.95 13.93
N THR A 123 -17.41 16.51 12.68
CA THR A 123 -18.59 15.74 12.27
C THR A 123 -18.72 14.45 13.07
N VAL A 124 -19.94 14.17 13.52
CA VAL A 124 -20.29 12.95 14.25
C VAL A 124 -20.87 11.94 13.27
N SER A 125 -20.45 10.68 13.38
CA SER A 125 -21.00 9.60 12.57
C SER A 125 -22.41 9.25 13.02
N GLU A 126 -23.29 9.06 12.04
CA GLU A 126 -24.67 8.62 12.26
C GLU A 126 -24.74 7.18 12.78
N ARG A 127 -23.71 6.38 12.49
CA ARG A 127 -23.64 4.96 12.84
C ARG A 127 -23.42 4.72 14.34
N ASP A 128 -22.52 5.47 14.96
CA ASP A 128 -22.03 5.18 16.31
C ASP A 128 -22.02 6.39 17.26
N GLY A 129 -22.34 7.59 16.77
CA GLY A 129 -22.33 8.82 17.57
C GLY A 129 -20.93 9.33 17.95
N ASN A 130 -19.86 8.72 17.42
CA ASN A 130 -18.48 9.17 17.64
C ASN A 130 -18.04 10.13 16.53
N LYS A 131 -16.87 10.79 16.70
CA LYS A 131 -16.29 11.59 15.63
C LYS A 131 -16.01 10.73 14.40
N LEU A 132 -16.52 11.16 13.23
CA LEU A 132 -16.54 10.39 11.99
C LEU A 132 -15.14 9.85 11.62
N ILE A 133 -14.16 10.75 11.54
CA ILE A 133 -12.78 10.39 11.17
C ILE A 133 -12.14 9.46 12.22
N SER A 134 -12.39 9.70 13.51
CA SER A 134 -11.84 8.85 14.57
C SER A 134 -12.44 7.44 14.56
N SER A 135 -13.75 7.35 14.33
CA SER A 135 -14.47 6.08 14.19
C SER A 135 -13.92 5.29 13.00
N PHE A 136 -13.81 5.95 11.84
CA PHE A 136 -13.27 5.34 10.62
C PHE A 136 -11.86 4.80 10.81
N ARG A 137 -10.92 5.63 11.30
CA ARG A 137 -9.54 5.22 11.60
C ARG A 137 -9.47 4.03 12.54
N SER A 138 -10.30 4.05 13.59
CA SER A 138 -10.36 2.96 14.57
C SER A 138 -10.86 1.66 13.93
N SER A 139 -11.87 1.73 13.06
CA SER A 139 -12.36 0.57 12.30
C SER A 139 -11.26 -0.03 11.43
N VAL A 140 -10.56 0.80 10.65
CA VAL A 140 -9.45 0.34 9.79
C VAL A 140 -8.34 -0.29 10.62
N ALA A 141 -7.95 0.34 11.73
CA ALA A 141 -6.91 -0.19 12.62
C ALA A 141 -7.28 -1.55 13.23
N VAL A 142 -8.53 -1.72 13.65
CA VAL A 142 -9.05 -3.00 14.18
C VAL A 142 -9.04 -4.09 13.12
N GLU A 143 -9.54 -3.81 11.91
CA GLU A 143 -9.55 -4.77 10.81
C GLU A 143 -8.13 -5.18 10.41
N ARG A 144 -7.22 -4.21 10.29
CA ARG A 144 -5.80 -4.47 10.00
C ARG A 144 -5.16 -5.34 11.09
N LYS A 145 -5.43 -5.06 12.36
CA LYS A 145 -4.93 -5.86 13.48
C LYS A 145 -5.47 -7.29 13.43
N ALA A 146 -6.77 -7.45 13.14
CA ALA A 146 -7.40 -8.77 13.01
C ALA A 146 -6.81 -9.57 11.84
N LEU A 147 -6.57 -8.95 10.69
CA LEU A 147 -5.96 -9.61 9.54
C LEU A 147 -4.52 -10.05 9.83
N ARG A 148 -3.73 -9.20 10.50
CA ARG A 148 -2.37 -9.55 10.95
C ARG A 148 -2.39 -10.74 11.91
N TYR A 149 -3.37 -10.80 12.80
CA TYR A 149 -3.51 -11.92 13.73
C TYR A 149 -3.87 -13.22 13.01
N ALA A 150 -4.79 -13.15 12.03
CA ALA A 150 -5.21 -14.29 11.23
C ALA A 150 -4.15 -14.76 10.22
N ASN A 151 -3.23 -13.89 9.81
CA ASN A 151 -2.18 -14.19 8.83
C ASN A 151 -0.78 -13.83 9.38
N PRO A 152 -0.12 -14.77 10.07
CA PRO A 152 1.23 -14.55 10.62
C PRO A 152 2.29 -14.21 9.58
N HIS A 153 2.16 -14.69 8.34
CA HIS A 153 3.08 -14.34 7.25
C HIS A 153 2.96 -12.87 6.85
N LEU A 154 1.73 -12.35 6.79
CA LEU A 154 1.51 -10.92 6.58
C LEU A 154 2.12 -10.10 7.71
N ASP A 155 1.89 -10.48 8.98
CA ASP A 155 2.43 -9.76 10.14
C ASP A 155 3.96 -9.71 10.11
N ALA A 156 4.58 -10.85 9.78
CA ALA A 156 6.02 -10.97 9.63
C ALA A 156 6.59 -10.10 8.50
N TRP A 157 5.95 -10.08 7.33
CA TRP A 157 6.38 -9.26 6.20
C TRP A 157 6.17 -7.77 6.44
N LEU A 158 5.07 -7.36 7.08
CA LEU A 158 4.86 -5.96 7.46
C LEU A 158 5.97 -5.47 8.38
N PHE A 159 6.35 -6.29 9.38
CA PHE A 159 7.46 -5.97 10.27
C PHE A 159 8.80 -5.96 9.53
N TYR A 160 9.06 -6.98 8.70
CA TYR A 160 10.29 -7.07 7.91
C TYR A 160 10.51 -5.80 7.08
N TRP A 161 9.47 -5.28 6.43
CA TRP A 161 9.57 -4.08 5.61
C TRP A 161 9.36 -2.77 6.39
N GLY A 162 9.35 -2.81 7.72
CA GLY A 162 9.24 -1.61 8.57
C GLY A 162 7.88 -0.91 8.49
N LYS A 163 6.84 -1.57 7.99
CA LYS A 163 5.46 -1.05 7.95
C LYS A 163 4.76 -1.13 9.30
N THR A 164 5.26 -1.96 10.21
CA THR A 164 4.81 -2.07 11.60
C THR A 164 6.01 -2.18 12.53
N SER A 165 5.86 -1.69 13.76
CA SER A 165 6.92 -1.68 14.79
C SER A 165 6.77 -2.79 15.83
N THR A 166 5.67 -3.54 15.81
CA THR A 166 5.37 -4.62 16.76
C THR A 166 4.67 -5.77 16.05
N PHE A 167 4.73 -6.97 16.64
CA PHE A 167 3.92 -8.13 16.21
C PHE A 167 2.59 -8.16 16.95
N VAL A 168 1.56 -8.74 16.33
CA VAL A 168 0.26 -8.97 17.01
C VAL A 168 0.14 -10.36 17.61
N SER A 169 1.03 -11.29 17.24
CA SER A 169 1.06 -12.66 17.75
C SER A 169 2.49 -13.22 17.83
N LEU A 170 2.71 -14.18 18.71
CA LEU A 170 3.99 -14.90 18.82
C LEU A 170 4.33 -15.65 17.52
N THR A 171 3.33 -16.23 16.87
CA THR A 171 3.49 -16.93 15.58
C THR A 171 3.97 -15.98 14.47
N GLY A 172 3.53 -14.71 14.48
CA GLY A 172 4.05 -13.68 13.57
C GLY A 172 5.54 -13.43 13.79
N GLU A 173 5.96 -13.30 15.05
CA GLU A 173 7.37 -13.11 15.41
C GLU A 173 8.24 -14.32 15.00
N GLU A 174 7.79 -15.55 15.28
CA GLU A 174 8.48 -16.77 14.86
C GLU A 174 8.62 -16.86 13.34
N THR A 175 7.57 -16.48 12.61
CA THR A 175 7.57 -16.44 11.14
C THR A 175 8.58 -15.41 10.63
N TYR A 176 8.65 -14.23 11.25
CA TYR A 176 9.66 -13.21 10.93
C TYR A 176 11.08 -13.72 11.14
N ARG A 177 11.36 -14.36 12.28
CA ARG A 177 12.71 -14.91 12.57
C ARG A 177 13.14 -15.93 11.51
N ASN A 178 12.20 -16.73 10.99
CA ASN A 178 12.48 -17.66 9.90
C ASN A 178 12.74 -16.94 8.57
N LEU A 179 11.92 -15.95 8.23
CA LEU A 179 12.10 -15.13 7.03
C LEU A 179 13.44 -14.38 7.03
N ALA A 180 13.82 -13.79 8.16
CA ALA A 180 15.08 -13.07 8.30
C ALA A 180 16.29 -13.99 8.07
N LYS A 181 16.26 -15.23 8.59
CA LYS A 181 17.29 -16.24 8.31
C LYS A 181 17.37 -16.60 6.82
N GLN A 182 16.23 -16.77 6.15
CA GLN A 182 16.18 -17.14 4.73
C GLN A 182 16.68 -16.02 3.81
N THR A 183 16.42 -14.77 4.19
CA THR A 183 16.78 -13.57 3.42
C THR A 183 18.15 -13.01 3.77
N GLY A 184 18.85 -13.59 4.76
CA GLY A 184 20.17 -13.14 5.21
C GLY A 184 20.13 -11.84 6.02
N ARG A 185 18.97 -11.43 6.52
CA ARG A 185 18.83 -10.24 7.37
C ARG A 185 19.27 -10.55 8.80
N ILE A 186 20.20 -9.76 9.32
CA ILE A 186 20.63 -9.85 10.72
C ILE A 186 19.50 -9.29 11.60
N ILE A 187 19.10 -10.09 12.60
CA ILE A 187 18.15 -9.69 13.63
C ILE A 187 18.99 -9.17 14.79
N ASP A 188 18.93 -7.86 15.04
CA ASP A 188 19.50 -7.23 16.23
C ASP A 188 18.51 -7.28 17.40
#